data_AF-A0A2N2BNU2-F1
#
_entry.id   AF-A0A2N2BNU2-F1
#
_cell.length_a   1.000
_cell.length_b   1.000
_cell.length_c   1.000
_cell.angle_alpha   90.00
_cell.angle_beta   90.00
_cell.angle_gamma   90.00
#
_symmetry.space_group_name_H-M   'P 1'
#
loop_
_entity.id
_entity.type
_entity.pdbx_description
1 polymer ?
#
loop_
_entity_poly.entity_id
_entity_poly.type
_entity_poly.pdbx_seq_one_letter_code
_entity_poly.pdbx_strand_id
1 'polypeptide(L)'
;MFEQTDPALCAFDPVLLKPWIKNKDVKAYQVTAPQKKILYTNRIRAIDHYPQVAAHLENHRDKLKNRRECKNGKLAWYKLQWGRDPDHFEGRKIIFPYKATKNRFAIDENKCYFSADVYGLILKPRLYHQVNEEFLVILLNSRLYNYYFKSYGKKLGDKLYEYYPNTLLRLGIPDIKDEAIKFFKDSYDKIVELKKNGDTAEADKILAEIDRWFYDFFELSQKEIDVIETNR
;
A
#
# COMPACT_ATOMS: atom_id res chain seq x y z
N MET A 1 -15.27 0.91 -12.01
CA MET A 1 -14.99 1.54 -10.69
C MET A 1 -16.01 2.64 -10.52
N PHE A 2 -16.50 2.82 -9.32
CA PHE A 2 -17.61 3.72 -9.01
C PHE A 2 -17.11 4.73 -7.99
N GLU A 3 -17.49 5.99 -8.14
CA GLU A 3 -17.33 6.96 -7.05
C GLU A 3 -18.21 6.53 -5.87
N GLN A 4 -17.84 6.91 -4.65
CA GLN A 4 -18.58 6.51 -3.46
C GLN A 4 -20.05 6.97 -3.46
N THR A 5 -20.35 8.03 -4.22
CA THR A 5 -21.68 8.64 -4.38
C THR A 5 -22.47 8.09 -5.58
N ASP A 6 -21.92 7.11 -6.31
CA ASP A 6 -22.58 6.57 -7.50
C ASP A 6 -23.84 5.76 -7.11
N PRO A 7 -25.04 6.11 -7.63
CA PRO A 7 -26.29 5.46 -7.24
C PRO A 7 -26.35 3.98 -7.63
N ALA A 8 -25.58 3.53 -8.63
CA ALA A 8 -25.53 2.13 -9.03
C ALA A 8 -25.02 1.22 -7.89
N LEU A 9 -24.21 1.76 -6.97
CA LEU A 9 -23.67 1.00 -5.84
C LEU A 9 -24.77 0.46 -4.92
N CYS A 10 -25.89 1.19 -4.76
CA CYS A 10 -27.01 0.76 -3.92
C CYS A 10 -27.71 -0.50 -4.44
N ALA A 11 -27.58 -0.79 -5.75
CA ALA A 11 -28.20 -1.95 -6.38
C ALA A 11 -27.31 -3.20 -6.31
N PHE A 12 -26.03 -3.08 -5.97
CA PHE A 12 -25.10 -4.19 -5.93
C PHE A 12 -25.01 -4.78 -4.52
N ASP A 13 -24.82 -6.10 -4.45
CA ASP A 13 -24.50 -6.76 -3.18
C ASP A 13 -23.19 -6.16 -2.61
N PRO A 14 -23.22 -5.61 -1.37
CA PRO A 14 -22.05 -5.03 -0.73
C PRO A 14 -20.83 -5.95 -0.66
N VAL A 15 -21.01 -7.29 -0.65
CA VAL A 15 -19.89 -8.24 -0.61
C VAL A 15 -19.01 -8.17 -1.86
N LEU A 16 -19.58 -7.71 -2.98
CA LEU A 16 -18.90 -7.53 -4.25
C LEU A 16 -18.23 -6.15 -4.36
N LEU A 17 -18.51 -5.23 -3.44
CA LEU A 17 -17.99 -3.87 -3.48
C LEU A 17 -16.78 -3.74 -2.57
N LYS A 18 -15.61 -3.50 -3.16
CA LYS A 18 -14.35 -3.37 -2.42
C LYS A 18 -13.82 -1.94 -2.48
N PRO A 19 -13.28 -1.40 -1.38
CA PRO A 19 -12.67 -0.07 -1.39
C PRO A 19 -11.51 -0.05 -2.39
N TRP A 20 -11.44 1.00 -3.21
CA TRP A 20 -10.44 1.12 -4.26
C TRP A 20 -9.56 2.34 -4.05
N ILE A 21 -8.24 2.14 -4.09
CA ILE A 21 -7.25 3.21 -3.99
C ILE A 21 -6.31 3.21 -5.20
N LYS A 22 -5.63 4.34 -5.40
CA LYS A 22 -4.53 4.51 -6.36
C LYS A 22 -3.28 5.02 -5.64
N ASN A 23 -2.16 5.08 -6.36
CA ASN A 23 -0.88 5.62 -5.90
C ASN A 23 -1.01 6.95 -5.12
N LYS A 24 -1.87 7.86 -5.60
CA LYS A 24 -2.05 9.19 -4.99
C LYS A 24 -2.63 9.13 -3.57
N ASP A 25 -3.37 8.08 -3.25
CA ASP A 25 -4.08 7.88 -1.98
C ASP A 25 -3.16 7.25 -0.92
N VAL A 26 -1.97 6.78 -1.31
CA VAL A 26 -0.95 6.26 -0.37
C VAL A 26 0.03 7.37 0.00
N LYS A 27 0.01 7.79 1.26
CA LYS A 27 0.95 8.75 1.85
C LYS A 27 1.91 8.00 2.80
N ALA A 28 2.97 8.65 3.24
CA ALA A 28 3.77 8.10 4.33
C ALA A 28 2.91 8.04 5.60
N TYR A 29 2.86 6.87 6.24
CA TYR A 29 2.09 6.57 7.45
C TYR A 29 0.57 6.59 7.32
N GLN A 30 -0.01 6.97 6.17
CA GLN A 30 -1.45 7.12 6.02
C GLN A 30 -1.95 6.67 4.65
N VAL A 31 -3.09 5.99 4.65
CA VAL A 31 -3.89 5.73 3.46
C VAL A 31 -5.09 6.66 3.49
N THR A 32 -5.24 7.49 2.46
CA THR A 32 -6.40 8.37 2.33
C THR A 32 -7.68 7.53 2.24
N ALA A 33 -8.76 8.00 2.86
CA ALA A 33 -10.06 7.34 2.84
C ALA A 33 -10.47 7.03 1.37
N PRO A 34 -10.74 5.75 1.02
CA PRO A 34 -11.06 5.38 -0.34
C PRO A 34 -12.32 6.09 -0.86
N GLN A 35 -12.17 6.90 -1.90
CA GLN A 35 -13.28 7.64 -2.53
C GLN A 35 -13.99 6.83 -3.62
N LYS A 36 -13.48 5.64 -3.94
CA LYS A 36 -14.02 4.77 -4.99
C LYS A 36 -14.23 3.36 -4.48
N LYS A 37 -15.13 2.63 -5.15
CA LYS A 37 -15.29 1.19 -4.99
C LYS A 37 -15.08 0.48 -6.33
N ILE A 38 -14.54 -0.74 -6.25
CA ILE A 38 -14.48 -1.66 -7.38
C ILE A 38 -15.54 -2.76 -7.21
N LEU A 39 -16.22 -3.09 -8.30
CA LEU A 39 -17.12 -4.23 -8.37
C LEU A 39 -16.28 -5.49 -8.64
N TYR A 40 -16.08 -6.29 -7.59
CA TYR A 40 -15.22 -7.47 -7.57
C TYR A 40 -16.01 -8.75 -7.82
N THR A 41 -16.31 -9.04 -9.10
CA THR A 41 -17.17 -10.16 -9.51
C THR A 41 -16.52 -11.55 -9.44
N ASN A 42 -15.28 -11.68 -8.98
CA ASN A 42 -14.54 -12.94 -9.01
C ASN A 42 -15.09 -14.01 -8.06
N ARG A 43 -15.76 -13.57 -6.99
CA ARG A 43 -16.45 -14.45 -6.03
C ARG A 43 -17.82 -14.93 -6.54
N ILE A 44 -18.33 -14.38 -7.65
CA ILE A 44 -19.61 -14.82 -8.24
C ILE A 44 -19.43 -16.22 -8.83
N ARG A 45 -20.15 -17.18 -8.26
CA ARG A 45 -20.25 -18.56 -8.79
C ARG A 45 -21.25 -18.61 -9.95
N ALA A 46 -22.48 -18.15 -9.71
CA ALA A 46 -23.55 -18.05 -10.70
C ALA A 46 -24.03 -16.59 -10.79
N ILE A 47 -24.03 -16.02 -11.99
CA ILE A 47 -24.41 -14.62 -12.22
C ILE A 47 -25.92 -14.37 -12.02
N ASP A 48 -26.74 -15.42 -12.17
CA ASP A 48 -28.20 -15.35 -12.02
C ASP A 48 -28.63 -15.00 -10.58
N HIS A 49 -27.78 -15.27 -9.59
CA HIS A 49 -28.01 -14.83 -8.21
C HIS A 49 -27.75 -13.33 -7.99
N TYR A 50 -27.20 -12.64 -8.99
CA TYR A 50 -26.85 -11.22 -8.94
C TYR A 50 -27.46 -10.47 -10.14
N PRO A 51 -28.80 -10.42 -10.28
CA PRO A 51 -29.47 -9.87 -11.47
C PRO A 51 -29.13 -8.39 -11.71
N GLN A 52 -28.93 -7.61 -10.65
CA GLN A 52 -28.53 -6.20 -10.77
C GLN A 52 -27.11 -6.04 -11.34
N VAL A 53 -26.19 -6.92 -10.95
CA VAL A 53 -24.84 -6.98 -11.52
C VAL A 53 -24.91 -7.44 -12.98
N ALA A 54 -25.71 -8.47 -13.27
CA ALA A 54 -25.92 -8.96 -14.63
C ALA A 54 -26.43 -7.85 -15.56
N ALA A 55 -27.49 -7.16 -15.15
CA ALA A 55 -28.10 -6.05 -15.89
C ALA A 55 -27.09 -4.91 -16.13
N HIS A 56 -26.31 -4.54 -15.11
CA HIS A 56 -25.27 -3.52 -15.27
C HIS A 56 -24.19 -3.94 -16.29
N LEU A 57 -23.74 -5.19 -16.24
CA LEU A 57 -22.71 -5.71 -17.14
C LEU A 57 -23.20 -5.99 -18.56
N GLU A 58 -24.50 -6.21 -18.75
CA GLU A 58 -25.08 -6.56 -20.05
C GLU A 58 -24.85 -5.44 -21.09
N ASN A 59 -24.88 -4.18 -20.65
CA ASN A 59 -24.53 -3.01 -21.47
C ASN A 59 -23.10 -3.05 -22.03
N HIS A 60 -22.24 -3.92 -21.49
CA HIS A 60 -20.85 -4.11 -21.90
C HIS A 60 -20.57 -5.53 -22.37
N ARG A 61 -21.59 -6.38 -22.54
CA ARG A 61 -21.45 -7.81 -22.78
C ARG A 61 -20.54 -8.14 -23.96
N ASP A 62 -20.74 -7.48 -25.10
CA ASP A 62 -19.98 -7.77 -26.31
C ASP A 62 -18.49 -7.50 -26.11
N LYS A 63 -18.15 -6.40 -25.45
CA LYS A 63 -16.76 -6.09 -25.07
C LYS A 63 -16.20 -7.11 -24.09
N LEU A 64 -16.99 -7.50 -23.08
CA LEU A 64 -16.56 -8.42 -22.03
C LEU A 64 -16.34 -9.85 -22.55
N LYS A 65 -17.23 -10.36 -23.41
CA LYS A 65 -17.11 -11.67 -24.07
C LYS A 65 -15.93 -11.74 -25.03
N ASN A 66 -15.58 -10.62 -25.66
CA ASN A 66 -14.49 -10.57 -26.63
C ASN A 66 -13.09 -10.57 -26.01
N ARG A 67 -12.97 -10.50 -24.67
CA ARG A 67 -11.68 -10.67 -24.00
C ARG A 67 -11.12 -12.08 -24.26
N ARG A 68 -9.81 -12.17 -24.48
CA ARG A 68 -9.10 -13.40 -24.86
C ARG A 68 -9.44 -14.57 -23.93
N GLU A 69 -9.54 -14.29 -22.64
CA GLU A 69 -9.77 -15.22 -21.55
C GLU A 69 -11.20 -15.77 -21.57
N CYS A 70 -12.16 -14.96 -22.01
CA CYS A 70 -13.54 -15.36 -22.19
C CYS A 70 -13.71 -16.18 -23.47
N LYS A 71 -13.10 -15.75 -24.59
CA LYS A 71 -13.09 -16.52 -25.85
C LYS A 71 -12.51 -17.92 -25.69
N ASN A 72 -11.46 -18.06 -24.87
CA ASN A 72 -10.80 -19.33 -24.62
C ASN A 72 -11.42 -20.12 -23.46
N GLY A 73 -12.59 -19.71 -22.95
CA GLY A 73 -13.32 -20.42 -21.89
C GLY A 73 -12.70 -20.39 -20.49
N LYS A 74 -11.62 -19.62 -20.27
CA LYS A 74 -10.92 -19.55 -18.98
C LYS A 74 -11.67 -18.73 -17.92
N LEU A 75 -12.40 -17.71 -18.35
CA LEU A 75 -13.18 -16.84 -17.47
C LEU A 75 -14.57 -16.60 -18.05
N ALA A 76 -15.60 -16.72 -17.21
CA ALA A 76 -16.93 -16.26 -17.56
C ALA A 76 -16.91 -14.75 -17.89
N TRP A 77 -17.73 -14.32 -18.84
CA TRP A 77 -17.74 -12.95 -19.36
C TRP A 77 -17.98 -11.89 -18.26
N TYR A 78 -18.75 -12.24 -17.22
CA TYR A 78 -19.05 -11.38 -16.07
C TYR A 78 -17.93 -11.30 -15.03
N LYS A 79 -16.86 -12.12 -15.12
CA LYS A 79 -15.69 -12.02 -14.22
C LYS A 79 -14.76 -10.93 -14.71
N LEU A 80 -14.78 -9.77 -14.06
CA LEU A 80 -14.16 -8.54 -14.57
C LEU A 80 -12.63 -8.57 -14.50
N GLN A 81 -12.06 -9.29 -13.55
CA GLN A 81 -10.62 -9.40 -13.36
C GLN A 81 -10.19 -10.87 -13.23
N TRP A 82 -8.88 -11.11 -13.31
CA TRP A 82 -8.30 -12.38 -12.88
C TRP A 82 -8.45 -12.53 -11.37
N GLY A 83 -8.80 -13.75 -10.93
CA GLY A 83 -8.91 -14.06 -9.51
C GLY A 83 -7.57 -13.80 -8.84
N ARG A 84 -7.61 -13.04 -7.75
CA ARG A 84 -6.51 -12.94 -6.82
C ARG A 84 -7.01 -13.47 -5.49
N ASP A 85 -6.11 -14.01 -4.69
CA ASP A 85 -6.45 -14.36 -3.32
C ASP A 85 -6.91 -13.09 -2.59
N PRO A 86 -8.18 -13.02 -2.16
CA PRO A 86 -8.69 -11.87 -1.45
C PRO A 86 -7.98 -11.62 -0.11
N ASP A 87 -7.39 -12.64 0.49
CA ASP A 87 -6.70 -12.51 1.78
C ASP A 87 -5.47 -11.59 1.65
N HIS A 88 -4.88 -11.50 0.46
CA HIS A 88 -3.82 -10.53 0.16
C HIS A 88 -4.29 -9.08 0.15
N PHE A 89 -5.60 -8.82 0.04
CA PHE A 89 -6.19 -7.48 0.07
C PHE A 89 -6.96 -7.22 1.37
N GLU A 90 -7.56 -8.24 1.97
CA GLU A 90 -8.42 -8.11 3.14
C GLU A 90 -7.66 -8.29 4.46
N GLY A 91 -6.45 -8.87 4.42
CA GLY A 91 -5.53 -8.97 5.54
C GLY A 91 -4.73 -7.69 5.80
N ARG A 92 -4.13 -7.61 7.00
CA ARG A 92 -3.18 -6.57 7.42
C ARG A 92 -1.96 -6.62 6.50
N LYS A 93 -1.58 -5.47 5.97
CA LYS A 93 -0.45 -5.33 5.04
C LYS A 93 0.06 -3.90 5.02
N ILE A 94 1.33 -3.77 4.64
CA ILE A 94 1.91 -2.48 4.26
C ILE A 94 1.61 -2.26 2.78
N ILE A 95 1.18 -1.07 2.40
CA ILE A 95 1.02 -0.66 1.02
C ILE A 95 1.96 0.47 0.66
N PHE A 96 2.40 0.50 -0.60
CA PHE A 96 3.28 1.53 -1.11
C PHE A 96 3.08 1.75 -2.62
N PRO A 97 3.31 2.97 -3.12
CA PRO A 97 3.25 3.27 -4.54
C PRO A 97 4.29 2.50 -5.36
N TYR A 98 3.92 2.05 -6.56
CA TYR A 98 4.89 1.55 -7.54
C TYR A 98 5.90 2.63 -7.98
N LYS A 99 5.46 3.88 -8.06
CA LYS A 99 6.31 5.03 -8.42
C LYS A 99 6.13 6.16 -7.42
N ALA A 100 7.22 6.65 -6.86
CA ALA A 100 7.19 7.78 -5.94
C ALA A 100 8.50 8.57 -5.99
N THR A 101 8.46 9.82 -5.58
CA THR A 101 9.66 10.68 -5.47
C THR A 101 10.43 10.46 -4.16
N LYS A 102 9.78 9.81 -3.20
CA LYS A 102 10.29 9.44 -1.89
C LYS A 102 9.49 8.27 -1.34
N ASN A 103 10.03 7.64 -0.30
CA ASN A 103 9.37 6.54 0.40
C ASN A 103 8.00 6.99 0.93
N ARG A 104 6.98 6.16 0.69
CA ARG A 104 5.59 6.37 1.11
C ARG A 104 4.98 5.02 1.45
N PHE A 105 5.30 4.52 2.63
CA PHE A 105 4.78 3.27 3.16
C PHE A 105 3.71 3.55 4.20
N ALA A 106 2.63 2.79 4.21
CA ALA A 106 1.56 2.89 5.20
C ALA A 106 0.94 1.51 5.46
N ILE A 107 0.46 1.28 6.69
CA ILE A 107 -0.35 0.12 6.99
C ILE A 107 -1.76 0.35 6.44
N ASP A 108 -2.30 -0.64 5.71
CA ASP A 108 -3.65 -0.57 5.20
C ASP A 108 -4.66 -1.14 6.20
N GLU A 109 -5.30 -0.23 6.95
CA GLU A 109 -6.40 -0.53 7.86
C GLU A 109 -7.77 -0.60 7.16
N ASN A 110 -7.85 -0.20 5.88
CA ASN A 110 -9.10 -0.06 5.13
C ASN A 110 -9.39 -1.25 4.21
N LYS A 111 -8.56 -2.29 4.21
CA LYS A 111 -8.71 -3.50 3.35
C LYS A 111 -8.83 -3.14 1.87
N CYS A 112 -8.00 -2.20 1.43
CA CYS A 112 -8.06 -1.60 0.11
C CYS A 112 -7.65 -2.59 -0.99
N TYR A 113 -8.38 -2.51 -2.10
CA TYR A 113 -8.01 -3.07 -3.39
C TYR A 113 -7.37 -1.98 -4.25
N PHE A 114 -6.45 -2.38 -5.13
CA PHE A 114 -5.67 -1.47 -5.95
C PHE A 114 -5.14 -2.14 -7.22
N SER A 115 -4.69 -1.32 -8.18
CA SER A 115 -4.10 -1.75 -9.44
C SER A 115 -2.57 -1.81 -9.37
N ALA A 116 -1.92 -2.04 -10.52
CA ALA A 116 -0.46 -2.16 -10.66
C ALA A 116 0.34 -0.90 -10.29
N ASP A 117 -0.31 0.20 -9.91
CA ASP A 117 0.34 1.43 -9.43
C ASP A 117 0.58 1.44 -7.91
N VAL A 118 0.13 0.41 -7.20
CA VAL A 118 0.35 0.18 -5.75
C VAL A 118 0.73 -1.28 -5.53
N TYR A 119 1.65 -1.53 -4.60
CA TYR A 119 2.02 -2.85 -4.15
C TYR A 119 1.66 -3.04 -2.67
N GLY A 120 1.41 -4.30 -2.30
CA GLY A 120 1.25 -4.72 -0.91
C GLY A 120 2.43 -5.58 -0.47
N LEU A 121 2.87 -5.40 0.78
CA LEU A 121 3.84 -6.20 1.49
C LEU A 121 3.14 -6.82 2.70
N ILE A 122 3.16 -8.15 2.76
CA ILE A 122 2.54 -8.95 3.81
C ILE A 122 3.65 -9.64 4.56
N LEU A 123 3.76 -9.37 5.87
CA LEU A 123 4.69 -10.08 6.72
C LEU A 123 4.25 -11.53 6.90
N LYS A 124 5.23 -12.42 7.01
CA LYS A 124 5.01 -13.83 7.36
C LYS A 124 5.42 -14.01 8.83
N PRO A 125 4.50 -13.93 9.81
CA PRO A 125 4.87 -13.83 11.22
C PRO A 125 5.72 -15.00 11.73
N ARG A 126 5.51 -16.20 11.17
CA ARG A 126 6.31 -17.39 11.49
C ARG A 126 7.81 -17.25 11.15
N LEU A 127 8.16 -16.37 10.23
CA LEU A 127 9.54 -16.14 9.79
C LEU A 127 10.15 -14.88 10.42
N TYR A 128 9.31 -13.91 10.82
CA TYR A 128 9.74 -12.57 11.23
C TYR A 128 9.09 -12.17 12.55
N HIS A 129 9.31 -12.98 13.61
CA HIS A 129 8.63 -12.80 14.90
C HIS A 129 9.01 -11.51 15.65
N GLN A 130 10.19 -10.96 15.37
CA GLN A 130 10.70 -9.74 16.03
C GLN A 130 10.30 -8.46 15.27
N VAL A 131 9.80 -8.58 14.04
CA VAL A 131 9.51 -7.44 13.17
C VAL A 131 8.01 -7.33 12.96
N ASN A 132 7.44 -6.18 13.27
CA ASN A 132 6.03 -5.85 13.00
C ASN A 132 5.90 -4.80 11.90
N GLU A 133 4.68 -4.61 11.38
CA GLU A 133 4.42 -3.66 10.32
C GLU A 133 4.71 -2.21 10.74
N GLU A 134 4.46 -1.85 12.00
CA GLU A 134 4.68 -0.49 12.53
C GLU A 134 6.15 -0.10 12.45
N PHE A 135 7.03 -0.99 12.95
CA PHE A 135 8.47 -0.80 12.85
C PHE A 135 8.92 -0.70 11.39
N LEU A 136 8.47 -1.61 10.51
CA LEU A 136 8.84 -1.55 9.09
C LEU A 136 8.38 -0.24 8.44
N VAL A 137 7.18 0.24 8.75
CA VAL A 137 6.69 1.51 8.19
C VAL A 137 7.50 2.70 8.71
N ILE A 138 7.92 2.70 9.97
CA ILE A 138 8.85 3.71 10.48
C ILE A 138 10.20 3.63 9.75
N LEU A 139 10.82 2.45 9.75
CA LEU A 139 12.12 2.21 9.15
C LEU A 139 12.13 2.64 7.69
N LEU A 140 11.18 2.13 6.91
CA LEU A 140 11.10 2.39 5.47
C LEU A 140 10.76 3.85 5.15
N ASN A 141 10.13 4.61 6.03
CA ASN A 141 9.88 6.04 5.82
C ASN A 141 10.95 6.95 6.43
N SER A 142 11.97 6.42 7.12
CA SER A 142 13.10 7.21 7.66
C SER A 142 13.91 7.88 6.54
N ARG A 143 14.61 8.96 6.89
CA ARG A 143 15.53 9.64 5.96
C ARG A 143 16.62 8.71 5.46
N LEU A 144 17.18 7.90 6.37
CA LEU A 144 18.22 6.93 6.04
C LEU A 144 17.74 5.91 5.00
N TYR A 145 16.55 5.32 5.16
CA TYR A 145 16.06 4.31 4.22
C TYR A 145 15.56 4.91 2.91
N ASN A 146 15.07 6.14 2.93
CA ASN A 146 14.79 6.88 1.71
C ASN A 146 16.08 7.14 0.91
N TYR A 147 17.16 7.56 1.57
CA TYR A 147 18.47 7.71 0.95
C TYR A 147 19.02 6.37 0.45
N TYR A 148 19.00 5.34 1.29
CA TYR A 148 19.49 4.00 0.97
C TYR A 148 18.77 3.39 -0.24
N PHE A 149 17.44 3.45 -0.29
CA PHE A 149 16.71 2.95 -1.46
C PHE A 149 17.07 3.73 -2.74
N LYS A 150 17.17 5.07 -2.64
CA LYS A 150 17.48 5.93 -3.79
C LYS A 150 18.90 5.72 -4.34
N SER A 151 19.83 5.16 -3.56
CA SER A 151 21.21 4.93 -4.02
C SER A 151 21.32 3.84 -5.09
N TYR A 152 20.35 2.91 -5.16
CA TYR A 152 20.32 1.83 -6.15
C TYR A 152 18.96 1.65 -6.84
N GLY A 153 17.92 2.35 -6.39
CA GLY A 153 16.59 2.30 -6.97
C GLY A 153 16.58 2.83 -8.41
N LYS A 154 15.81 2.19 -9.29
CA LYS A 154 15.72 2.63 -10.68
C LYS A 154 15.03 3.98 -10.77
N LYS A 155 15.79 4.99 -11.20
CA LYS A 155 15.32 6.36 -11.42
C LYS A 155 14.59 6.48 -12.75
N LEU A 156 13.48 7.21 -12.76
CA LEU A 156 12.61 7.48 -13.90
C LEU A 156 12.52 9.01 -14.10
N GLY A 157 13.35 9.57 -14.98
CA GLY A 157 13.46 11.02 -15.13
C GLY A 157 14.15 11.68 -13.93
N ASP A 158 13.72 12.89 -13.54
CA ASP A 158 14.50 13.72 -12.61
C ASP A 158 14.41 13.32 -11.15
N LYS A 159 13.21 12.96 -10.67
CA LYS A 159 12.95 12.78 -9.23
C LYS A 159 12.15 11.52 -8.89
N LEU A 160 11.61 10.81 -9.88
CA LEU A 160 10.73 9.67 -9.65
C LEU A 160 11.54 8.38 -9.59
N TYR A 161 11.20 7.49 -8.66
CA TYR A 161 11.84 6.18 -8.50
C TYR A 161 10.81 5.07 -8.63
N GLU A 162 11.26 3.93 -9.14
CA GLU A 162 10.48 2.70 -9.29
C GLU A 162 10.67 1.78 -8.08
N TYR A 163 9.58 1.55 -7.33
CA TYR A 163 9.52 0.68 -6.15
C TYR A 163 9.04 -0.72 -6.55
N TYR A 164 9.73 -1.33 -7.52
CA TYR A 164 9.41 -2.70 -7.90
C TYR A 164 9.82 -3.69 -6.79
N PRO A 165 9.00 -4.70 -6.44
CA PRO A 165 9.26 -5.57 -5.28
C PRO A 165 10.65 -6.20 -5.25
N ASN A 166 11.16 -6.71 -6.38
CA ASN A 166 12.48 -7.33 -6.42
C ASN A 166 13.62 -6.36 -6.06
N THR A 167 13.45 -5.07 -6.38
CA THR A 167 14.42 -4.04 -6.01
C THR A 167 14.24 -3.64 -4.55
N LEU A 168 12.99 -3.43 -4.10
CA LEU A 168 12.70 -3.04 -2.73
C LEU A 168 13.17 -4.09 -1.70
N LEU A 169 12.99 -5.38 -2.01
CA LEU A 169 13.40 -6.49 -1.14
C LEU A 169 14.92 -6.63 -0.97
N ARG A 170 15.72 -5.80 -1.65
CA ARG A 170 17.17 -5.70 -1.42
C ARG A 170 17.53 -4.82 -0.22
N LEU A 171 16.58 -4.06 0.33
CA LEU A 171 16.79 -3.32 1.58
C LEU A 171 17.12 -4.32 2.70
N GLY A 172 18.26 -4.15 3.34
CA GLY A 172 18.53 -4.79 4.62
C GLY A 172 17.55 -4.28 5.68
N ILE A 173 17.15 -5.15 6.60
CA ILE A 173 16.36 -4.79 7.78
C ILE A 173 17.30 -4.99 8.99
N PRO A 174 17.47 -4.00 9.88
CA PRO A 174 18.39 -4.13 10.98
C PRO A 174 17.82 -5.11 12.00
N ASP A 175 18.73 -5.88 12.61
CA ASP A 175 18.40 -6.72 13.75
C ASP A 175 18.34 -5.83 15.00
N ILE A 176 17.13 -5.64 15.56
CA ILE A 176 16.89 -4.75 16.68
C ILE A 176 16.18 -5.50 17.81
N LYS A 177 16.49 -5.12 19.05
CA LYS A 177 15.94 -5.76 20.25
C LYS A 177 14.46 -5.42 20.45
N ASP A 178 13.75 -6.29 21.19
CA ASP A 178 12.32 -6.16 21.47
C ASP A 178 11.96 -4.81 22.14
N GLU A 179 12.82 -4.26 23.00
CA GLU A 179 12.57 -2.97 23.64
C GLU A 179 12.51 -1.83 22.62
N ALA A 180 13.36 -1.87 21.60
CA ALA A 180 13.35 -0.88 20.52
C ALA A 180 12.11 -1.04 19.63
N ILE A 181 11.68 -2.27 19.36
CA ILE A 181 10.44 -2.56 18.62
C ILE A 181 9.24 -1.94 19.31
N LYS A 182 9.16 -2.02 20.65
CA LYS A 182 8.10 -1.38 21.41
C LYS A 182 8.14 0.15 21.27
N PHE A 183 9.32 0.76 21.41
CA PHE A 183 9.49 2.20 21.19
C PHE A 183 8.99 2.64 19.81
N PHE A 184 9.32 1.87 18.76
CA PHE A 184 8.86 2.17 17.40
C PHE A 184 7.36 2.00 17.24
N LYS A 185 6.77 0.95 17.81
CA LYS A 185 5.32 0.79 17.79
C LYS A 185 4.60 1.97 18.45
N ASP A 186 5.03 2.38 19.65
CA ASP A 186 4.42 3.48 20.38
C ASP A 186 4.58 4.81 19.62
N SER A 187 5.75 5.01 18.99
CA SER A 187 6.00 6.16 18.12
C SER A 187 5.12 6.17 16.87
N TYR A 188 4.91 5.00 16.25
CA TYR A 188 4.05 4.85 15.08
C TYR A 188 2.60 5.25 15.41
N ASP A 189 2.06 4.71 16.50
CA ASP A 189 0.70 4.99 16.94
C ASP A 189 0.50 6.51 17.15
N LYS A 190 1.46 7.17 17.80
CA LYS A 190 1.45 8.63 18.00
C LYS A 190 1.58 9.41 16.69
N ILE A 191 2.46 9.01 15.77
CA ILE A 191 2.62 9.67 14.47
C ILE A 191 1.34 9.60 13.64
N VAL A 192 0.68 8.44 13.60
CA VAL A 192 -0.56 8.24 12.85
C VAL A 192 -1.68 9.12 13.42
N GLU A 193 -1.81 9.17 14.74
CA GLU A 193 -2.79 10.02 15.42
C GLU A 193 -2.57 11.51 15.13
N LEU A 194 -1.34 11.99 15.32
CA LEU A 194 -0.98 13.40 15.07
C LEU A 194 -1.25 13.80 13.63
N LYS A 195 -0.83 12.98 12.66
CA LYS A 195 -1.11 13.24 11.24
C LYS A 195 -2.59 13.20 10.91
N LYS A 196 -3.40 12.40 11.61
CA LYS A 196 -4.86 12.36 11.42
C LYS A 196 -5.52 13.63 11.94
N ASN A 197 -5.01 14.18 13.04
CA ASN A 197 -5.49 15.42 13.65
C ASN A 197 -4.94 16.69 12.97
N GLY A 198 -4.03 16.54 12.01
CA GLY A 198 -3.40 17.65 11.29
C GLY A 198 -2.20 18.27 12.00
N ASP A 199 -1.78 17.75 13.15
CA ASP A 199 -0.61 18.23 13.91
C ASP A 199 0.69 17.66 13.31
N THR A 200 1.09 18.26 12.19
CA THR A 200 2.27 17.81 11.45
C THR A 200 3.57 18.20 12.15
N ALA A 201 3.57 19.31 12.91
CA ALA A 201 4.78 19.82 13.57
C ALA A 201 5.25 18.88 14.68
N GLU A 202 4.34 18.38 15.52
CA GLU A 202 4.70 17.43 16.57
C GLU A 202 5.10 16.07 15.99
N ALA A 203 4.42 15.61 14.93
CA ALA A 203 4.81 14.39 14.22
C ALA A 203 6.23 14.49 13.64
N ASP A 204 6.60 15.64 13.10
CA ASP A 204 7.93 15.87 12.53
C ASP A 204 9.04 15.88 13.59
N LYS A 205 8.75 16.28 14.84
CA LYS A 205 9.72 16.16 15.95
C LYS A 205 10.00 14.70 16.29
N ILE A 206 8.95 13.88 16.43
CA ILE A 206 9.09 12.45 16.70
C ILE A 206 9.87 11.77 15.56
N LEU A 207 9.58 12.13 14.31
CA LEU A 207 10.32 11.62 13.16
C LEU A 207 11.80 12.02 13.19
N ALA A 208 12.12 13.23 13.65
CA ALA A 208 13.52 13.65 13.81
C ALA A 208 14.25 12.86 14.91
N GLU A 209 13.57 12.54 16.02
CA GLU A 209 14.11 11.66 17.07
C GLU A 209 14.35 10.24 16.55
N ILE A 210 13.42 9.70 15.75
CA ILE A 210 13.57 8.41 15.08
C ILE A 210 14.76 8.43 14.11
N ASP A 211 14.89 9.47 13.28
CA ASP A 211 16.01 9.58 12.34
C ASP A 211 17.34 9.63 13.10
N ARG A 212 17.42 10.39 14.20
CA ARG A 212 18.60 10.42 15.09
C ARG A 212 18.91 9.04 15.66
N TRP A 213 17.90 8.33 16.15
CA TRP A 213 18.08 6.97 16.66
C TRP A 213 18.70 6.05 15.61
N PHE A 214 18.24 6.10 14.36
CA PHE A 214 18.83 5.28 13.29
C PHE A 214 20.25 5.69 12.97
N TYR A 215 20.57 6.97 12.97
CA TYR A 215 21.94 7.43 12.74
C TYR A 215 22.88 6.92 13.82
N ASP A 216 22.46 6.97 15.08
CA ASP A 216 23.24 6.47 16.21
C ASP A 216 23.38 4.93 16.15
N PHE A 217 22.30 4.21 15.82
CA PHE A 217 22.29 2.75 15.69
C PHE A 217 23.28 2.24 14.64
N PHE A 218 23.41 2.96 13.51
CA PHE A 218 24.35 2.62 12.44
C PHE A 218 25.71 3.32 12.57
N GLU A 219 25.96 4.01 13.69
CA GLU A 219 27.22 4.72 13.99
C GLU A 219 27.61 5.73 12.89
N LEU A 220 26.64 6.41 12.30
CA LEU A 220 26.89 7.34 11.20
C LEU A 220 27.64 8.58 11.68
N SER A 221 28.68 8.96 10.93
CA SER A 221 29.40 10.21 11.15
C SER A 221 28.54 11.42 10.79
N GLN A 222 28.86 12.58 11.36
CA GLN A 222 28.16 13.83 11.03
C GLN A 222 28.20 14.14 9.52
N LYS A 223 29.30 13.79 8.82
CA LYS A 223 29.41 13.97 7.37
C LYS A 223 28.42 13.10 6.60
N GLU A 224 28.22 11.85 7.02
CA GLU A 224 27.25 10.94 6.39
C GLU A 224 25.82 11.41 6.66
N ILE A 225 25.53 11.85 7.90
CA ILE A 225 24.25 12.45 8.26
C ILE A 225 23.96 13.66 7.37
N ASP A 226 24.91 14.59 7.22
CA ASP A 226 24.75 15.78 6.38
C ASP A 226 24.41 15.41 4.92
N VAL A 227 25.03 14.36 4.37
CA VAL A 227 24.71 13.84 3.03
C VAL A 227 23.29 13.30 2.96
N ILE A 228 22.85 12.53 3.96
CA ILE A 228 21.49 11.98 4.01
C ILE A 228 20.45 13.11 4.09
N GLU A 229 20.69 14.13 4.92
CA GLU A 229 19.72 15.19 5.18
C GLU A 229 19.60 16.22 4.04
N THR A 230 20.67 16.40 3.27
CA THR A 230 20.71 17.31 2.11
C THR A 230 20.15 16.68 0.82
N ASN A 231 20.16 15.35 0.69
CA ASN A 231 19.76 14.62 -0.52
C ASN A 231 18.25 14.30 -0.57
N ARG A 232 17.41 15.34 -0.43
CA ARG A 232 15.94 15.23 -0.37
C ARG A 232 15.27 14.97 -1.73
#